data_AF-A0A8C9J071-F1
#
_entry.id   AF-A0A8C9J071-F1
#
_cell.length_a   1.000
_cell.length_b   1.000
_cell.length_c   1.000
_cell.angle_alpha   90.00
_cell.angle_beta   90.00
_cell.angle_gamma   90.00
#
_symmetry.space_group_name_H-M   'P 1'
#
loop_
_entity.id
_entity.type
_entity.pdbx_description
1 polymer ?
#
loop_
_entity_poly.entity_id
_entity_poly.type
_entity_poly.pdbx_seq_one_letter_code
_entity_poly.pdbx_strand_id
1 'polypeptide(L)'
;MGGSCCGPGAHPVHLWPPHFAFPDHHPWDLGPHSGPALLVSLASEVQDLHLAQRKEMASGFSKGPTLGLLPDVPSLMETLSYSYCYVGIMTGPFFRYRTYLDWLEQPFPGAVPSLRPLLRRAWPAPLFGLLFLLSSHLFPLEAVREDAFYARPLPARLFYMIPVFFAFRMRFYVAWIAAECGCIAAGFGAYPVAAKARAGGGPTLQCPPPSSPEKAASLEYDYETIRNIDCYGTDFCVRVRDGMRYWNMTVQWWLAQYIYKSAPARSYVLRSAWTMLLSAYWHGLHPGYYLSFLTIPLCLAAEGRLESALRGRLSAGGQKAWDWVHWFLKMRAYDYMCMGFVLLSWADTLRYWASIYFCIHFLALAALGLGLALGGGSPSRRKAASQPASLAPEKLREE
;
A
#
# COMPACT_ATOMS: atom_id res chain seq x y z
N MET A 1 24.96 -0.54 60.79
CA MET A 1 24.46 -1.86 61.23
C MET A 1 23.08 -1.61 61.79
N GLY A 2 22.01 -1.73 61.00
CA GLY A 2 21.22 -2.96 60.83
C GLY A 2 20.06 -2.93 61.86
N GLY A 3 18.79 -3.13 61.55
CA GLY A 3 18.04 -3.39 60.33
C GLY A 3 16.57 -3.04 60.62
N SER A 4 15.82 -2.65 59.59
CA SER A 4 14.40 -2.30 59.69
C SER A 4 13.54 -3.57 59.60
N CYS A 5 12.60 -3.72 60.54
CA CYS A 5 11.62 -4.80 60.58
C CYS A 5 10.60 -4.68 59.44
N CYS A 6 10.45 -5.74 58.66
CA CYS A 6 9.38 -5.89 57.67
C CYS A 6 8.05 -6.26 58.34
N GLY A 7 7.01 -5.44 58.13
CA GLY A 7 5.60 -5.82 58.22
C GLY A 7 5.06 -6.24 56.85
N PRO A 8 3.95 -6.98 56.78
CA PRO A 8 3.51 -7.69 55.57
C PRO A 8 3.01 -6.71 54.50
N GLY A 9 3.59 -6.83 53.29
CA GLY A 9 3.24 -6.03 52.14
C GLY A 9 1.82 -6.29 51.66
N ALA A 10 1.09 -5.20 51.42
CA ALA A 10 -0.16 -5.21 50.70
C ALA A 10 0.07 -5.71 49.27
N HIS A 11 -0.61 -6.80 48.90
CA HIS A 11 -0.68 -7.29 47.53
C HIS A 11 -1.42 -6.28 46.65
N PRO A 12 -0.85 -5.78 45.54
CA PRO A 12 -1.63 -5.18 44.48
C PRO A 12 -2.40 -6.29 43.76
N VAL A 13 -3.72 -6.16 43.73
CA VAL A 13 -4.63 -7.00 42.96
C VAL A 13 -4.25 -6.90 41.48
N HIS A 14 -3.75 -8.01 40.90
CA HIS A 14 -3.54 -8.15 39.47
C HIS A 14 -4.89 -8.08 38.75
N LEU A 15 -5.09 -7.02 37.96
CA LEU A 15 -6.31 -6.78 37.18
C LEU A 15 -6.32 -7.46 35.80
N TRP A 16 -5.40 -8.40 35.52
CA TRP A 16 -5.37 -9.15 34.25
C TRP A 16 -5.09 -10.64 34.50
N PRO A 17 -5.88 -11.58 33.92
CA PRO A 17 -5.59 -13.01 34.01
C PRO A 17 -4.27 -13.37 33.29
N PRO A 18 -3.52 -14.39 33.75
CA PRO A 18 -2.20 -14.74 33.23
C PRO A 18 -2.21 -15.47 31.87
N HIS A 19 -3.30 -15.43 31.11
CA HIS A 19 -3.42 -16.11 29.80
C HIS A 19 -3.37 -15.16 28.59
N PHE A 20 -3.00 -13.89 28.79
CA PHE A 20 -2.72 -12.92 27.73
C PHE A 20 -1.22 -12.60 27.59
N ALA A 21 -0.36 -13.59 27.86
CA ALA A 21 1.00 -13.54 27.34
C ALA A 21 0.91 -13.89 25.85
N PHE A 22 1.17 -12.94 24.96
CA PHE A 22 1.54 -13.24 23.58
C PHE A 22 2.87 -13.99 23.65
N PRO A 23 2.93 -15.32 23.46
CA PRO A 23 4.21 -16.00 23.39
C PRO A 23 4.81 -15.62 22.04
N ASP A 24 6.09 -15.25 22.04
CA ASP A 24 6.96 -15.12 20.85
C ASP A 24 6.82 -13.89 19.94
N HIS A 25 6.18 -12.80 20.37
CA HIS A 25 6.41 -11.49 19.72
C HIS A 25 7.46 -10.69 20.48
N HIS A 26 8.67 -10.62 19.93
CA HIS A 26 9.70 -9.71 20.42
C HIS A 26 9.20 -8.26 20.25
N PRO A 27 9.45 -7.35 21.21
CA PRO A 27 9.06 -5.93 21.12
C PRO A 27 9.66 -5.19 19.91
N TRP A 28 10.59 -5.83 19.19
CA TRP A 28 11.30 -5.32 18.03
C TRP A 28 10.72 -5.80 16.69
N ASP A 29 9.66 -6.62 16.68
CA ASP A 29 8.88 -6.94 15.47
C ASP A 29 7.96 -5.77 15.08
N LEU A 30 8.49 -4.55 15.14
CA LEU A 30 7.88 -3.39 14.52
C LEU A 30 7.92 -3.66 13.02
N GLY A 31 6.74 -3.68 12.38
CA GLY A 31 6.62 -3.82 10.93
C GLY A 31 7.55 -2.85 10.19
N PRO A 32 7.78 -3.05 8.89
CA PRO A 32 8.83 -2.35 8.15
C PRO A 32 8.79 -0.84 8.41
N HIS A 33 9.83 -0.34 9.05
CA HIS A 33 9.98 1.07 9.33
C HIS A 33 9.91 1.85 8.02
N SER A 34 9.19 2.97 8.00
CA SER A 34 9.14 3.88 6.85
C SER A 34 10.53 4.47 6.55
N GLY A 35 11.43 4.55 7.55
CA GLY A 35 12.75 5.18 7.48
C GLY A 35 13.59 4.86 6.24
N PRO A 36 13.89 3.57 5.92
CA PRO A 36 14.64 3.24 4.71
C PRO A 36 13.97 3.70 3.41
N ALA A 37 12.63 3.64 3.32
CA ALA A 37 11.90 4.11 2.14
C ALA A 37 11.96 5.65 2.01
N LEU A 38 11.88 6.36 3.13
CA LEU A 38 12.01 7.83 3.19
C LEU A 38 13.40 8.28 2.71
N LEU A 39 14.47 7.62 3.17
CA LEU A 39 15.85 7.97 2.78
C LEU A 39 16.16 7.64 1.31
N VAL A 40 15.67 6.50 0.80
CA VAL A 40 15.80 6.15 -0.63
C VAL A 40 15.03 7.14 -1.51
N SER A 41 13.84 7.57 -1.07
CA SER A 41 13.08 8.62 -1.75
C SER A 41 13.84 9.93 -1.76
N LEU A 42 14.36 10.36 -0.61
CA LEU A 42 15.07 11.63 -0.49
C LEU A 42 16.32 11.67 -1.38
N ALA A 43 17.10 10.60 -1.41
CA ALA A 43 18.25 10.48 -2.31
C ALA A 43 17.84 10.62 -3.79
N SER A 44 16.70 10.04 -4.16
CA SER A 44 16.15 10.14 -5.52
C SER A 44 15.65 11.56 -5.83
N GLU A 45 14.99 12.23 -4.88
CA GLU A 45 14.52 13.62 -5.02
C GLU A 45 15.69 14.61 -5.15
N VAL A 46 16.78 14.41 -4.40
CA VAL A 46 18.03 15.18 -4.54
C VAL A 46 18.69 14.94 -5.90
N GLN A 47 18.68 13.71 -6.40
CA GLN A 47 19.18 13.41 -7.73
C GLN A 47 18.35 14.12 -8.81
N ASP A 48 17.02 14.14 -8.68
CA ASP A 48 16.13 14.84 -9.60
C ASP A 48 16.38 16.36 -9.60
N LEU A 49 16.64 16.95 -8.42
CA LEU A 49 17.04 18.36 -8.29
C LEU A 49 18.33 18.64 -9.06
N HIS A 50 19.39 17.86 -8.85
CA HIS A 50 20.66 18.04 -9.57
C HIS A 50 20.50 17.89 -11.09
N LEU A 51 19.66 16.96 -11.54
CA LEU A 51 19.38 16.77 -12.96
C LEU A 51 18.61 17.96 -13.56
N ALA A 52 17.67 18.53 -12.81
CA ALA A 52 16.94 19.74 -13.22
C ALA A 52 17.88 20.94 -13.34
N GLN A 53 18.70 21.20 -12.32
CA GLN A 53 19.69 22.29 -12.33
C GLN A 53 20.67 22.18 -13.50
N ARG A 54 21.17 20.96 -13.80
CA ARG A 54 22.04 20.73 -14.97
C ARG A 54 21.34 21.03 -16.30
N LYS A 55 20.06 20.67 -16.43
CA LYS A 55 19.27 20.97 -17.63
C LYS A 55 19.04 22.46 -17.79
N GLU A 56 18.72 23.17 -16.72
CA GLU A 56 18.53 24.62 -16.74
C GLU A 56 19.80 25.36 -17.14
N MET A 57 20.94 24.98 -16.56
CA MET A 57 22.25 25.50 -16.95
C MET A 57 22.55 25.22 -18.43
N ALA A 58 22.23 24.03 -18.93
CA ALA A 58 22.45 23.68 -20.33
C ALA A 58 21.49 24.41 -21.30
N SER A 59 20.25 24.71 -20.90
CA SER A 59 19.28 25.42 -21.74
C SER A 59 19.39 26.95 -21.67
N GLY A 60 20.15 27.50 -20.71
CA GLY A 60 20.28 28.95 -20.51
C GLY A 60 18.98 29.66 -20.10
N PHE A 61 17.94 28.90 -19.75
CA PHE A 61 16.61 29.40 -19.41
C PHE A 61 16.17 28.76 -18.09
N SER A 62 15.93 29.58 -17.07
CA SER A 62 15.34 29.12 -15.81
C SER A 62 13.86 28.87 -16.05
N LYS A 63 13.41 27.64 -15.83
CA LYS A 63 11.98 27.36 -15.74
C LYS A 63 11.56 27.69 -14.30
N GLY A 64 10.36 28.26 -14.14
CA GLY A 64 9.80 28.49 -12.82
C GLY A 64 9.75 27.19 -11.97
N PRO A 65 9.51 27.30 -10.66
CA PRO A 65 9.57 26.17 -9.74
C PRO A 65 8.72 25.01 -10.25
N THR A 66 9.37 23.87 -10.49
CA THR A 66 8.69 22.66 -10.97
C THR A 66 7.94 22.01 -9.82
N LEU A 67 6.64 21.76 -10.01
CA LEU A 67 5.81 21.14 -8.98
C LEU A 67 6.42 19.82 -8.49
N GLY A 68 6.59 19.71 -7.18
CA GLY A 68 7.13 18.51 -6.55
C GLY A 68 8.65 18.37 -6.58
N LEU A 69 9.39 19.33 -7.15
CA LEU A 69 10.85 19.41 -7.05
C LEU A 69 11.25 20.02 -5.71
N LEU A 70 12.39 19.58 -5.16
CA LEU A 70 12.96 20.21 -3.98
C LEU A 70 13.46 21.62 -4.30
N PRO A 71 13.33 22.58 -3.37
CA PRO A 71 13.91 23.91 -3.55
C PRO A 71 15.43 23.84 -3.51
N ASP A 72 15.97 23.13 -2.50
CA ASP A 72 17.40 23.00 -2.24
C ASP A 72 17.73 21.60 -1.70
N VAL A 73 19.02 21.28 -1.63
CA VAL A 73 19.51 20.05 -0.99
C VAL A 73 19.35 20.18 0.52
N PRO A 74 18.67 19.24 1.21
CA PRO A 74 18.48 19.31 2.64
C PRO A 74 19.81 19.15 3.39
N SER A 75 19.95 19.91 4.46
CA SER A 75 21.01 19.74 5.44
C SER A 75 20.88 18.41 6.19
N LEU A 76 21.95 18.04 6.91
CA LEU A 76 21.92 16.86 7.77
C LEU A 76 20.80 16.95 8.82
N MET A 77 20.59 18.13 9.42
CA MET A 77 19.58 18.32 10.47
C MET A 77 18.17 18.16 9.93
N GLU A 78 17.90 18.69 8.75
CA GLU A 78 16.60 18.54 8.08
C GLU A 78 16.35 17.08 7.67
N THR A 79 17.38 16.41 7.16
CA THR A 79 17.32 14.99 6.81
C THR A 79 16.98 14.13 8.04
N LEU A 80 17.62 14.40 9.19
CA LEU A 80 17.32 13.72 10.44
C LEU A 80 15.90 14.04 10.93
N SER A 81 15.50 15.32 10.90
CA SER A 81 14.15 15.75 11.33
C SER A 81 13.05 15.10 10.50
N TYR A 82 13.24 14.98 9.19
CA TYR A 82 12.35 14.25 8.30
C TYR A 82 12.31 12.76 8.60
N SER A 83 13.48 12.13 8.77
CA SER A 83 13.59 10.68 8.99
C SER A 83 12.95 10.23 10.31
N TYR A 84 13.00 11.08 11.34
CA TYR A 84 12.42 10.84 12.66
C TYR A 84 11.11 11.61 12.89
N CYS A 85 10.46 12.07 11.82
CA CYS A 85 9.19 12.79 11.93
C CYS A 85 8.13 11.92 12.63
N TYR A 86 7.65 12.37 13.78
CA TYR A 86 6.73 11.60 14.63
C TYR A 86 5.43 11.20 13.93
N VAL A 87 4.99 11.98 12.94
CA VAL A 87 3.78 11.71 12.15
C VAL A 87 3.92 10.43 11.31
N GLY A 88 5.15 10.09 10.89
CA GLY A 88 5.45 8.98 10.00
C GLY A 88 6.23 7.81 10.60
N ILE A 89 6.73 7.96 11.82
CA ILE A 89 7.79 7.09 12.36
C ILE A 89 7.34 5.65 12.66
N MET A 90 6.06 5.44 12.97
CA MET A 90 5.53 4.11 13.33
C MET A 90 5.12 3.32 12.07
N THR A 91 3.83 3.28 11.78
CA THR A 91 3.20 2.52 10.69
C THR A 91 2.53 3.43 9.66
N GLY A 92 2.91 4.72 9.70
CA GLY A 92 2.31 5.80 8.92
C GLY A 92 2.59 5.72 7.43
N PRO A 93 1.73 6.37 6.62
CA PRO A 93 1.90 6.38 5.17
C PRO A 93 3.31 6.83 4.78
N PHE A 94 3.82 6.27 3.70
CA PHE A 94 4.98 6.84 3.04
C PHE A 94 4.65 8.27 2.57
N PHE A 95 5.57 9.21 2.75
CA PHE A 95 5.49 10.55 2.21
C PHE A 95 6.87 11.00 1.74
N ARG A 96 6.88 11.97 0.81
CA ARG A 96 8.10 12.57 0.29
C ARG A 96 8.65 13.65 1.19
N TYR A 97 9.93 13.99 1.00
CA TYR A 97 10.52 15.14 1.68
C TYR A 97 9.81 16.45 1.29
N ARG A 98 9.41 16.60 0.01
CA ARG A 98 8.61 17.75 -0.41
C ARG A 98 7.28 17.88 0.35
N THR A 99 6.59 16.77 0.60
CA THR A 99 5.32 16.78 1.36
C THR A 99 5.55 17.17 2.82
N TYR A 100 6.69 16.76 3.38
CA TYR A 100 7.10 17.20 4.71
C TYR A 100 7.37 18.71 4.76
N LEU A 101 8.08 19.26 3.77
CA LEU A 101 8.30 20.71 3.66
C LEU A 101 6.99 21.49 3.48
N ASP A 102 6.10 21.04 2.59
CA ASP A 102 4.80 21.69 2.36
C ASP A 102 3.97 21.79 3.65
N TRP A 103 4.11 20.82 4.56
CA TRP A 103 3.46 20.85 5.87
C TRP A 103 4.12 21.83 6.84
N LEU A 104 5.46 21.90 6.88
CA LEU A 104 6.17 22.88 7.72
C LEU A 104 5.92 24.32 7.28
N GLU A 105 5.81 24.54 5.97
CA GLU A 105 5.59 25.86 5.34
C GLU A 105 4.09 26.16 5.13
N GLN A 106 3.20 25.35 5.70
CA GLN A 106 1.77 25.44 5.43
C GLN A 106 1.21 26.81 5.84
N PRO A 107 0.58 27.55 4.90
CA PRO A 107 0.02 28.86 5.20
C PRO A 107 -1.26 28.71 6.05
N PHE A 108 -1.34 29.47 7.14
CA PHE A 108 -2.48 29.50 8.06
C PHE A 108 -2.90 28.10 8.56
N PRO A 109 -2.02 27.35 9.27
CA PRO A 109 -2.30 25.97 9.66
C PRO A 109 -3.55 25.83 10.55
N GLY A 110 -3.89 26.86 11.34
CA GLY A 110 -5.12 26.88 12.14
C GLY A 110 -6.43 26.93 11.34
N ALA A 111 -6.38 27.27 10.04
CA ALA A 111 -7.53 27.27 9.15
C ALA A 111 -7.77 25.91 8.47
N VAL A 112 -6.83 24.97 8.58
CA VAL A 112 -6.89 23.66 7.91
C VAL A 112 -7.80 22.72 8.71
N PRO A 113 -8.84 22.14 8.10
CA PRO A 113 -9.79 21.32 8.82
C PRO A 113 -9.18 19.97 9.24
N SER A 114 -9.11 19.69 10.53
CA SER A 114 -8.58 18.42 11.08
C SER A 114 -9.66 17.51 11.67
N LEU A 115 -10.50 18.02 12.58
CA LEU A 115 -11.44 17.19 13.35
C LEU A 115 -12.48 16.48 12.49
N ARG A 116 -13.16 17.19 11.58
CA ARG A 116 -14.22 16.59 10.74
C ARG A 116 -13.67 15.54 9.77
N PRO A 117 -12.58 15.79 9.02
CA PRO A 117 -11.92 14.75 8.21
C PRO A 117 -11.44 13.56 9.05
N LEU A 118 -10.89 13.81 10.25
CA LEU A 118 -10.43 12.75 11.15
C LEU A 118 -11.56 11.82 11.55
N LEU A 119 -12.68 12.36 12.05
CA LEU A 119 -13.83 11.56 12.48
C LEU A 119 -14.42 10.75 11.32
N ARG A 120 -14.49 11.35 10.12
CA ARG A 120 -14.92 10.65 8.91
C ARG A 120 -13.99 9.49 8.56
N ARG A 121 -12.67 9.67 8.72
CA ARG A 121 -11.70 8.62 8.42
C ARG A 121 -11.68 7.53 9.49
N ALA A 122 -11.85 7.89 10.75
CA ALA A 122 -11.82 6.98 11.90
C ALA A 122 -13.06 6.08 12.01
N TRP A 123 -14.21 6.52 11.48
CA TRP A 123 -15.51 5.85 11.67
C TRP A 123 -15.54 4.34 11.43
N PRO A 124 -14.86 3.75 10.41
CA PRO A 124 -14.96 2.32 10.16
C PRO A 124 -13.98 1.49 10.99
N ALA A 125 -13.00 2.12 11.66
CA ALA A 125 -11.97 1.40 12.41
C ALA A 125 -12.50 0.54 13.56
N PRO A 126 -13.48 0.96 14.39
CA PRO A 126 -14.03 0.11 15.45
C PRO A 126 -14.66 -1.18 14.91
N LEU A 127 -15.39 -1.11 13.78
CA LEU A 127 -15.97 -2.27 13.14
C LEU A 127 -14.89 -3.24 12.64
N PHE A 128 -13.86 -2.73 11.96
CA PHE A 128 -12.74 -3.55 11.52
C PHE A 128 -11.97 -4.16 12.70
N GLY A 129 -11.80 -3.42 13.80
CA GLY A 129 -11.18 -3.93 15.03
C GLY A 129 -11.96 -5.10 15.62
N LEU A 130 -13.28 -4.98 15.73
CA LEU A 130 -14.15 -6.06 16.20
C LEU A 130 -14.07 -7.29 15.28
N LEU A 131 -14.14 -7.08 13.96
CA LEU A 131 -14.06 -8.16 12.96
C LEU A 131 -12.70 -8.86 12.97
N PHE A 132 -11.61 -8.12 13.16
CA PHE A 132 -10.27 -8.66 13.35
C PHE A 132 -10.20 -9.56 14.59
N LEU A 133 -10.67 -9.07 15.74
CA LEU A 133 -10.65 -9.83 17.00
C LEU A 133 -11.51 -11.11 16.89
N LEU A 134 -12.71 -11.00 16.34
CA LEU A 134 -13.62 -12.13 16.14
C LEU A 134 -12.99 -13.19 15.22
N SER A 135 -12.49 -12.77 14.07
CA SER A 135 -11.90 -13.70 13.10
C SER A 135 -10.62 -14.35 13.64
N SER A 136 -9.78 -13.60 14.36
CA SER A 136 -8.55 -14.14 14.96
C SER A 136 -8.84 -15.10 16.10
N HIS A 137 -9.92 -14.88 16.85
CA HIS A 137 -10.34 -15.78 17.92
C HIS A 137 -10.92 -17.10 17.36
N LEU A 138 -11.75 -17.03 16.33
CA LEU A 138 -12.37 -18.21 15.71
C LEU A 138 -11.41 -19.00 14.82
N PHE A 139 -10.43 -18.33 14.21
CA PHE A 139 -9.49 -18.90 13.25
C PHE A 139 -8.04 -18.48 13.57
N PRO A 140 -7.47 -18.96 14.68
CA PRO A 140 -6.12 -18.60 15.09
C PRO A 140 -5.07 -19.13 14.10
N LEU A 141 -4.11 -18.29 13.72
CA LEU A 141 -3.04 -18.67 12.79
C LEU A 141 -2.28 -19.92 13.24
N GLU A 142 -2.04 -20.07 14.54
CA GLU A 142 -1.30 -21.18 15.12
C GLU A 142 -1.89 -22.56 14.76
N ALA A 143 -3.20 -22.64 14.52
CA ALA A 143 -3.83 -23.91 14.15
C ALA A 143 -3.21 -24.52 12.89
N VAL A 144 -2.72 -23.72 11.92
CA VAL A 144 -2.12 -24.28 10.69
C VAL A 144 -0.72 -24.87 10.91
N ARG A 145 -0.11 -24.64 12.07
CA ARG A 145 1.18 -25.22 12.46
C ARG A 145 1.02 -26.62 13.08
N GLU A 146 -0.18 -26.94 13.57
CA GLU A 146 -0.46 -28.22 14.22
C GLU A 146 -0.69 -29.35 13.22
N ASP A 147 -0.20 -30.56 13.51
CA ASP A 147 -0.42 -31.74 12.67
C ASP A 147 -1.91 -32.08 12.50
N ALA A 148 -2.72 -31.84 13.54
CA ALA A 148 -4.17 -32.06 13.53
C ALA A 148 -4.90 -31.26 12.44
N PHE A 149 -4.36 -30.10 12.04
CA PHE A 149 -4.93 -29.32 10.94
C PHE A 149 -4.82 -30.04 9.61
N TYR A 150 -3.74 -30.79 9.39
CA TYR A 150 -3.48 -31.47 8.13
C TYR A 150 -4.29 -32.75 7.96
N ALA A 151 -4.88 -33.27 9.05
CA ALA A 151 -5.86 -34.35 9.00
C ALA A 151 -7.24 -33.90 8.47
N ARG A 152 -7.48 -32.58 8.38
CA ARG A 152 -8.74 -32.03 7.87
C ARG A 152 -8.89 -32.27 6.36
N PRO A 153 -10.12 -32.44 5.85
CA PRO A 153 -10.36 -32.60 4.42
C PRO A 153 -9.94 -31.34 3.65
N LEU A 154 -9.61 -31.51 2.35
CA LEU A 154 -9.12 -30.43 1.50
C LEU A 154 -9.99 -29.14 1.54
N PRO A 155 -11.34 -29.19 1.47
CA PRO A 155 -12.16 -27.98 1.54
C PRO A 155 -11.98 -27.19 2.83
N ALA A 156 -11.77 -27.86 3.96
CA ALA A 156 -11.55 -27.19 5.24
C ALA A 156 -10.20 -26.45 5.28
N ARG A 157 -9.15 -27.06 4.69
CA ARG A 157 -7.83 -26.44 4.56
C ARG A 157 -7.86 -25.24 3.60
N LEU A 158 -8.55 -25.37 2.46
CA LEU A 158 -8.77 -24.26 1.53
C LEU A 158 -9.62 -23.14 2.12
N PHE A 159 -10.61 -23.46 2.96
CA PHE A 159 -11.42 -22.47 3.63
C PHE A 159 -10.59 -21.66 4.63
N TYR A 160 -9.67 -22.29 5.36
CA TYR A 160 -8.97 -21.67 6.49
C TYR A 160 -8.12 -20.43 6.14
N MET A 161 -7.58 -20.36 4.92
CA MET A 161 -6.85 -19.16 4.48
C MET A 161 -7.76 -17.91 4.35
N ILE A 162 -9.07 -18.09 4.14
CA ILE A 162 -10.03 -16.99 3.95
C ILE A 162 -10.20 -16.16 5.24
N PRO A 163 -10.58 -16.73 6.40
CA PRO A 163 -10.67 -15.96 7.64
C PRO A 163 -9.31 -15.48 8.14
N VAL A 164 -8.21 -16.19 7.87
CA VAL A 164 -6.85 -15.72 8.20
C VAL A 164 -6.53 -14.44 7.42
N PHE A 165 -6.75 -14.42 6.10
CA PHE A 165 -6.54 -13.20 5.32
C PHE A 165 -7.54 -12.09 5.65
N PHE A 166 -8.78 -12.45 5.97
CA PHE A 166 -9.75 -11.48 6.46
C PHE A 166 -9.27 -10.80 7.74
N ALA A 167 -8.85 -11.55 8.75
CA ALA A 167 -8.27 -11.02 9.99
C ALA A 167 -7.05 -10.13 9.69
N PHE A 168 -6.16 -10.60 8.82
CA PHE A 168 -5.00 -9.84 8.37
C PHE A 168 -5.40 -8.48 7.77
N ARG A 169 -6.35 -8.45 6.82
CA ARG A 169 -6.85 -7.21 6.23
C ARG A 169 -7.47 -6.28 7.26
N MET A 170 -8.35 -6.77 8.11
CA MET A 170 -9.02 -5.97 9.14
C MET A 170 -7.99 -5.31 10.08
N ARG A 171 -6.96 -6.05 10.49
CA ARG A 171 -5.84 -5.53 11.31
C ARG A 171 -5.14 -4.36 10.62
N PHE A 172 -4.79 -4.52 9.35
CA PHE A 172 -4.11 -3.46 8.58
C PHE A 172 -5.02 -2.28 8.25
N TYR A 173 -6.32 -2.51 8.04
CA TYR A 173 -7.29 -1.41 7.87
C TYR A 173 -7.32 -0.53 9.10
N VAL A 174 -7.40 -1.12 10.31
CA VAL A 174 -7.34 -0.36 11.57
C VAL A 174 -6.01 0.39 11.68
N ALA A 175 -4.89 -0.29 11.49
CA ALA A 175 -3.56 0.31 11.64
C ALA A 175 -3.35 1.50 10.69
N TRP A 176 -3.70 1.36 9.42
CA TRP A 176 -3.53 2.43 8.44
C TRP A 176 -4.56 3.55 8.58
N ILE A 177 -5.81 3.24 8.94
CA ILE A 177 -6.79 4.30 9.29
C ILE A 177 -6.29 5.10 10.48
N ALA A 178 -5.79 4.45 11.54
CA ALA A 178 -5.26 5.13 12.71
C ALA A 178 -4.05 6.01 12.36
N ALA A 179 -3.15 5.53 11.52
CA ALA A 179 -1.99 6.29 11.10
C ALA A 179 -2.36 7.50 10.21
N GLU A 180 -3.32 7.32 9.30
CA GLU A 180 -3.89 8.44 8.53
C GLU A 180 -4.60 9.46 9.41
N CYS A 181 -5.34 9.01 10.43
CA CYS A 181 -5.94 9.91 11.43
C CYS A 181 -4.87 10.70 12.20
N GLY A 182 -3.70 10.10 12.49
CA GLY A 182 -2.55 10.80 13.06
C GLY A 182 -2.04 11.91 12.15
N CYS A 183 -1.91 11.65 10.84
CA CYS A 183 -1.56 12.68 9.85
C CYS A 183 -2.61 13.80 9.80
N ILE A 184 -3.90 13.44 9.74
CA ILE A 184 -5.01 14.39 9.66
C ILE A 184 -5.06 15.27 10.91
N ALA A 185 -4.86 14.70 12.10
CA ALA A 185 -4.81 15.46 13.35
C ALA A 185 -3.72 16.53 13.35
N ALA A 186 -2.58 16.25 12.71
CA ALA A 186 -1.46 17.17 12.57
C ALA A 186 -1.60 18.16 11.38
N GLY A 187 -2.67 18.08 10.58
CA GLY A 187 -2.78 18.81 9.31
C GLY A 187 -1.81 18.32 8.22
N PHE A 188 -1.11 17.20 8.47
CA PHE A 188 -0.07 16.67 7.60
C PHE A 188 -0.66 16.07 6.33
N GLY A 189 -0.15 16.51 5.18
CA GLY A 189 -0.63 16.07 3.87
C GLY A 189 -1.97 16.68 3.44
N ALA A 190 -2.42 17.73 4.12
CA ALA A 190 -3.57 18.52 3.70
C ALA A 190 -3.21 19.42 2.52
N TYR A 191 -3.97 19.31 1.43
CA TYR A 191 -3.85 20.20 0.28
C TYR A 191 -5.23 20.70 -0.14
N PRO A 192 -5.33 21.89 -0.75
CA PRO A 192 -6.57 22.30 -1.40
C PRO A 192 -6.98 21.27 -2.45
N VAL A 193 -8.27 20.94 -2.55
CA VAL A 193 -8.80 19.96 -3.53
C VAL A 193 -8.39 20.31 -4.97
N ALA A 194 -8.25 21.60 -5.27
CA ALA A 194 -7.78 22.11 -6.56
C ALA A 194 -6.38 21.60 -6.95
N ALA A 195 -5.54 21.23 -5.97
CA ALA A 195 -4.19 20.71 -6.19
C ALA A 195 -4.18 19.27 -6.75
N LYS A 196 -5.35 18.59 -6.72
CA LYS A 196 -5.53 17.22 -7.18
C LYS A 196 -4.45 16.30 -6.64
N ALA A 197 -4.29 16.31 -5.32
CA ALA A 197 -3.32 15.50 -4.61
C ALA A 197 -3.54 14.01 -4.88
N ARG A 198 -2.45 13.23 -4.80
CA ARG A 198 -2.49 11.77 -4.94
C ARG A 198 -1.69 11.11 -3.83
N ALA A 199 -2.19 9.97 -3.36
CA ALA A 199 -1.52 9.11 -2.39
C ALA A 199 -0.02 8.92 -2.70
N GLY A 200 0.83 9.28 -1.74
CA GLY A 200 2.30 9.25 -1.82
C GLY A 200 2.92 10.33 -2.71
N GLY A 201 2.21 10.76 -3.76
CA GLY A 201 2.74 11.68 -4.78
C GLY A 201 2.51 13.17 -4.52
N GLY A 202 1.73 13.55 -3.52
CA GLY A 202 1.46 14.97 -3.25
C GLY A 202 0.61 15.66 -4.34
N PRO A 203 0.64 17.00 -4.42
CA PRO A 203 -0.14 17.78 -5.38
C PRO A 203 0.31 17.50 -6.82
N THR A 204 -0.65 17.42 -7.75
CA THR A 204 -0.39 17.25 -9.20
C THR A 204 -0.64 18.51 -10.01
N LEU A 205 -1.33 19.50 -9.42
CA LEU A 205 -1.51 20.84 -9.96
C LEU A 205 -0.97 21.86 -8.97
N GLN A 206 -0.41 22.94 -9.50
CA GLN A 206 0.04 24.06 -8.68
C GLN A 206 -1.16 24.85 -8.19
N CYS A 207 -1.17 25.17 -6.89
CA CYS A 207 -2.19 26.02 -6.29
C CYS A 207 -1.50 27.19 -5.60
N PRO A 208 -1.92 28.44 -5.88
CA PRO A 208 -1.38 29.59 -5.17
C PRO A 208 -1.74 29.48 -3.68
N PRO A 209 -0.84 29.90 -2.78
CA PRO A 209 -1.15 29.93 -1.36
C PRO A 209 -2.31 30.93 -1.10
N PRO A 210 -3.19 30.64 -0.12
CA PRO A 210 -4.22 31.59 0.28
C PRO A 210 -3.58 32.91 0.72
N SER A 211 -4.22 34.04 0.39
CA SER A 211 -3.70 35.37 0.72
C SER A 211 -4.11 35.88 2.11
N SER A 212 -5.05 35.21 2.78
CA SER A 212 -5.53 35.57 4.11
C SER A 212 -6.09 34.35 4.86
N PRO A 213 -6.22 34.41 6.20
CA PRO A 213 -6.84 33.35 6.99
C PRO A 213 -8.28 33.03 6.58
N GLU A 214 -9.08 34.04 6.23
CA GLU A 214 -10.49 33.86 5.83
C GLU A 214 -10.57 33.10 4.50
N LYS A 215 -9.70 33.45 3.54
CA LYS A 215 -9.60 32.69 2.29
C LYS A 215 -9.13 31.27 2.56
N ALA A 216 -8.13 31.08 3.41
CA ALA A 216 -7.65 29.75 3.79
C ALA A 216 -8.77 28.90 4.39
N ALA A 217 -9.60 29.46 5.28
CA ALA A 217 -10.72 28.77 5.89
C ALA A 217 -11.88 28.47 4.91
N SER A 218 -12.01 29.26 3.84
CA SER A 218 -13.01 29.04 2.78
C SER A 218 -12.62 27.94 1.79
N LEU A 219 -11.34 27.56 1.72
CA LEU A 219 -10.87 26.50 0.82
C LEU A 219 -11.30 25.12 1.31
N GLU A 220 -11.67 24.25 0.37
CA GLU A 220 -11.85 22.83 0.64
C GLU A 220 -10.50 22.12 0.58
N TYR A 221 -10.16 21.37 1.63
CA TYR A 221 -8.95 20.57 1.72
C TYR A 221 -9.30 19.08 1.68
N ASP A 222 -8.43 18.30 1.04
CA ASP A 222 -8.39 16.86 1.17
C ASP A 222 -7.06 16.38 1.75
N TYR A 223 -7.03 15.12 2.14
CA TYR A 223 -5.87 14.42 2.68
C TYR A 223 -5.47 13.25 1.77
N GLU A 224 -5.75 13.34 0.47
CA GLU A 224 -5.50 12.25 -0.47
C GLU A 224 -4.01 11.90 -0.57
N THR A 225 -3.10 12.85 -0.33
CA THR A 225 -1.66 12.62 -0.29
C THR A 225 -1.25 11.52 0.69
N ILE A 226 -1.91 11.45 1.85
CA ILE A 226 -1.56 10.51 2.93
C ILE A 226 -2.47 9.28 2.96
N ARG A 227 -3.46 9.22 2.06
CA ARG A 227 -4.38 8.08 1.97
C ARG A 227 -3.61 6.82 1.64
N ASN A 228 -3.59 5.86 2.56
CA ASN A 228 -2.81 4.64 2.45
C ASN A 228 -3.66 3.40 2.15
N ILE A 229 -4.97 3.45 2.39
CA ILE A 229 -5.85 2.31 2.14
C ILE A 229 -7.22 2.71 1.59
N ASP A 230 -7.63 2.04 0.51
CA ASP A 230 -9.01 1.98 0.06
C ASP A 230 -9.58 0.58 0.34
N CYS A 231 -10.30 0.47 1.46
CA CYS A 231 -10.84 -0.80 1.95
C CYS A 231 -11.85 -1.40 0.97
N TYR A 232 -12.73 -0.57 0.38
CA TYR A 232 -13.74 -1.04 -0.55
C TYR A 232 -13.10 -1.48 -1.87
N GLY A 233 -12.19 -0.66 -2.41
CA GLY A 233 -11.44 -0.99 -3.62
C GLY A 233 -10.64 -2.27 -3.46
N THR A 234 -9.97 -2.46 -2.32
CA THR A 234 -9.21 -3.68 -2.03
C THR A 234 -10.08 -4.93 -2.06
N ASP A 235 -11.26 -4.86 -1.44
CA ASP A 235 -12.14 -6.01 -1.26
C ASP A 235 -12.87 -6.37 -2.55
N PHE A 236 -13.43 -5.36 -3.24
CA PHE A 236 -14.42 -5.58 -4.30
C PHE A 236 -13.88 -5.34 -5.72
N CYS A 237 -12.66 -4.84 -5.90
CA CYS A 237 -12.10 -4.75 -7.25
C CYS A 237 -11.92 -6.15 -7.85
N VAL A 238 -12.16 -6.26 -9.16
CA VAL A 238 -12.09 -7.54 -9.87
C VAL A 238 -10.65 -7.99 -10.09
N ARG A 239 -9.76 -7.06 -10.41
CA ARG A 239 -8.38 -7.36 -10.84
C ARG A 239 -7.39 -7.35 -9.68
N VAL A 240 -6.43 -8.27 -9.73
CA VAL A 240 -5.22 -8.32 -8.89
C VAL A 240 -4.48 -7.00 -9.00
N ARG A 241 -4.23 -6.53 -10.22
CA ARG A 241 -3.52 -5.26 -10.44
C ARG A 241 -4.18 -4.07 -9.75
N ASP A 242 -5.51 -4.01 -9.75
CA ASP A 242 -6.23 -2.90 -9.14
C ASP A 242 -6.23 -3.03 -7.61
N GLY A 243 -6.42 -4.24 -7.07
CA GLY A 243 -6.37 -4.47 -5.63
C GLY A 243 -5.04 -4.11 -5.01
N MET A 244 -3.94 -4.39 -5.71
CA MET A 244 -2.60 -3.95 -5.30
C MET A 244 -2.51 -2.44 -5.19
N ARG A 245 -3.18 -1.66 -6.05
CA ARG A 245 -3.13 -0.19 -6.02
C ARG A 245 -3.92 0.42 -4.88
N TYR A 246 -4.91 -0.31 -4.35
CA TYR A 246 -5.74 0.13 -3.23
C TYR A 246 -5.14 -0.24 -1.87
N TRP A 247 -4.19 -1.18 -1.85
CA TRP A 247 -3.51 -1.66 -0.65
C TRP A 247 -2.14 -0.98 -0.48
N ASN A 248 -1.90 -0.36 0.67
CA ASN A 248 -0.66 0.38 0.97
C ASN A 248 -0.31 1.41 -0.12
N MET A 249 -1.28 2.26 -0.46
CA MET A 249 -1.30 3.11 -1.65
C MET A 249 -0.06 4.01 -1.77
N THR A 250 0.42 4.56 -0.65
CA THR A 250 1.59 5.45 -0.65
C THR A 250 2.88 4.69 -0.95
N VAL A 251 3.04 3.48 -0.42
CA VAL A 251 4.17 2.59 -0.74
C VAL A 251 4.07 2.07 -2.17
N GLN A 252 2.87 1.79 -2.68
CA GLN A 252 2.69 1.43 -4.10
C GLN A 252 3.13 2.56 -5.03
N TRP A 253 2.85 3.82 -4.66
CA TRP A 253 3.38 4.96 -5.37
C TRP A 253 4.92 5.00 -5.31
N TRP A 254 5.50 4.83 -4.11
CA TRP A 254 6.96 4.79 -3.92
C TRP A 254 7.63 3.68 -4.76
N LEU A 255 7.11 2.45 -4.69
CA LEU A 255 7.57 1.32 -5.50
C LEU A 255 7.48 1.65 -6.99
N ALA A 256 6.36 2.24 -7.45
CA ALA A 256 6.19 2.60 -8.85
C ALA A 256 7.19 3.67 -9.32
N GLN A 257 7.48 4.69 -8.48
CA GLN A 257 8.37 5.79 -8.84
C GLN A 257 9.84 5.40 -8.78
N TYR A 258 10.27 4.82 -7.67
CA TYR A 258 11.69 4.68 -7.38
C TYR A 258 12.25 3.30 -7.70
N ILE A 259 11.40 2.27 -7.73
CA ILE A 259 11.84 0.88 -7.92
C ILE A 259 11.45 0.33 -9.30
N TYR A 260 10.18 0.44 -9.68
CA TYR A 260 9.68 -0.12 -10.94
C TYR A 260 10.26 0.61 -12.16
N LYS A 261 10.45 1.95 -12.07
CA LYS A 261 11.05 2.76 -13.14
C LYS A 261 12.55 2.54 -13.29
N SER A 262 13.25 2.27 -12.20
CA SER A 262 14.71 2.01 -12.17
C SER A 262 15.07 0.55 -12.45
N ALA A 263 14.07 -0.34 -12.56
CA ALA A 263 14.29 -1.76 -12.82
C ALA A 263 15.16 -1.99 -14.07
N PRO A 264 16.16 -2.90 -14.00
CA PRO A 264 17.15 -3.09 -15.06
C PRO A 264 16.57 -3.72 -16.34
N ALA A 265 15.41 -4.37 -16.23
CA ALA A 265 14.76 -5.05 -17.34
C ALA A 265 13.70 -4.18 -18.03
N ARG A 266 13.52 -4.36 -19.35
CA ARG A 266 12.44 -3.70 -20.11
C ARG A 266 11.12 -4.47 -20.09
N SER A 267 11.15 -5.78 -19.87
CA SER A 267 9.95 -6.62 -19.84
C SER A 267 9.07 -6.30 -18.63
N TYR A 268 7.76 -6.13 -18.87
CA TYR A 268 6.77 -5.86 -17.81
C TYR A 268 6.87 -6.90 -16.67
N VAL A 269 6.95 -8.19 -17.00
CA VAL A 269 6.98 -9.27 -16.01
C VAL A 269 8.24 -9.19 -15.15
N LEU A 270 9.40 -8.96 -15.78
CA LEU A 270 10.68 -8.86 -15.06
C LEU A 270 10.74 -7.61 -14.18
N ARG A 271 10.16 -6.49 -14.63
CA ARG A 271 10.05 -5.27 -13.80
C ARG A 271 9.15 -5.48 -12.60
N SER A 272 8.01 -6.15 -12.79
CA SER A 272 7.12 -6.53 -11.69
C SER A 272 7.81 -7.47 -10.71
N ALA A 273 8.53 -8.50 -11.20
CA ALA A 273 9.29 -9.42 -10.35
C ALA A 273 10.39 -8.70 -9.55
N TRP A 274 11.15 -7.81 -10.19
CA TRP A 274 12.14 -6.96 -9.52
C TRP A 274 11.52 -6.11 -8.41
N THR A 275 10.38 -5.48 -8.71
CA THR A 275 9.67 -4.63 -7.74
C THR A 275 9.15 -5.45 -6.55
N MET A 276 8.60 -6.63 -6.81
CA MET A 276 8.09 -7.51 -5.75
C MET A 276 9.22 -8.16 -4.93
N LEU A 277 10.37 -8.45 -5.54
CA LEU A 277 11.56 -8.90 -4.82
C LEU A 277 12.04 -7.85 -3.80
N LEU A 278 12.16 -6.59 -4.24
CA LEU A 278 12.54 -5.50 -3.35
C LEU A 278 11.46 -5.17 -2.31
N SER A 279 10.18 -5.33 -2.68
CA SER A 279 9.07 -5.25 -1.72
C SER A 279 9.19 -6.33 -0.64
N ALA A 280 9.53 -7.58 -1.00
CA ALA A 280 9.74 -8.66 -0.04
C ALA A 280 10.91 -8.34 0.90
N TYR A 281 12.04 -7.90 0.35
CA TYR A 281 13.21 -7.48 1.13
C TYR A 281 12.88 -6.34 2.10
N TRP A 282 12.07 -5.36 1.66
CA TRP A 282 11.61 -4.27 2.52
C TRP A 282 10.77 -4.77 3.69
N HIS A 283 9.98 -5.82 3.52
CA HIS A 283 9.21 -6.45 4.60
C HIS A 283 10.07 -7.29 5.56
N GLY A 284 11.22 -7.81 5.10
CA GLY A 284 12.20 -8.52 5.91
C GLY A 284 12.84 -9.71 5.20
N LEU A 285 13.71 -10.43 5.92
CA LEU A 285 14.48 -11.56 5.37
C LEU A 285 13.77 -12.92 5.49
N HIS A 286 12.57 -12.96 6.08
CA HIS A 286 11.81 -14.19 6.23
C HIS A 286 11.42 -14.78 4.85
N PRO A 287 11.72 -16.07 4.58
CA PRO A 287 11.44 -16.69 3.28
C PRO A 287 9.97 -16.62 2.83
N GLY A 288 9.03 -16.63 3.78
CA GLY A 288 7.61 -16.51 3.52
C GLY A 288 7.24 -15.23 2.75
N TYR A 289 7.91 -14.11 3.04
CA TYR A 289 7.72 -12.86 2.27
C TYR A 289 8.10 -13.06 0.81
N TYR A 290 9.27 -13.62 0.53
CA TYR A 290 9.73 -13.86 -0.84
C TYR A 290 8.79 -14.79 -1.60
N LEU A 291 8.34 -15.88 -0.97
CA LEU A 291 7.37 -16.81 -1.56
C LEU A 291 6.06 -16.09 -1.93
N SER A 292 5.52 -15.27 -1.04
CA SER A 292 4.28 -14.53 -1.27
C SER A 292 4.42 -13.47 -2.36
N PHE A 293 5.40 -12.57 -2.22
CA PHE A 293 5.58 -11.46 -3.16
C PHE A 293 5.98 -11.92 -4.56
N LEU A 294 6.82 -12.96 -4.69
CA LEU A 294 7.21 -13.49 -6.01
C LEU A 294 6.11 -14.32 -6.67
N THR A 295 5.02 -14.64 -5.98
CA THR A 295 3.80 -15.20 -6.59
C THR A 295 3.00 -14.13 -7.34
N ILE A 296 3.07 -12.86 -6.92
CA ILE A 296 2.31 -11.74 -7.52
C ILE A 296 2.59 -11.56 -9.03
N PRO A 297 3.85 -11.50 -9.52
CA PRO A 297 4.14 -11.33 -10.95
C PRO A 297 3.55 -12.45 -11.81
N LEU A 298 3.51 -13.68 -11.31
CA LEU A 298 2.87 -14.81 -12.00
C LEU A 298 1.36 -14.58 -12.13
N CYS A 299 0.68 -14.21 -11.03
CA CYS A 299 -0.74 -13.88 -11.05
C CYS A 299 -1.06 -12.71 -11.99
N LEU A 300 -0.24 -11.65 -11.99
CA LEU A 300 -0.40 -10.50 -12.90
C LEU A 300 -0.21 -10.90 -14.38
N ALA A 301 0.78 -11.75 -14.67
CA ALA A 301 1.01 -12.25 -16.02
C ALA A 301 -0.17 -13.11 -16.50
N ALA A 302 -0.67 -14.00 -15.65
CA ALA A 302 -1.83 -14.84 -15.93
C ALA A 302 -3.09 -14.00 -16.17
N GLU A 303 -3.42 -13.09 -15.26
CA GLU A 303 -4.56 -12.16 -15.37
C GLU A 303 -4.50 -11.38 -16.70
N GLY A 304 -3.37 -10.72 -16.99
CA GLY A 304 -3.26 -9.87 -18.17
C GLY A 304 -3.42 -10.63 -19.49
N ARG A 305 -2.93 -11.87 -19.57
CA ARG A 305 -3.08 -12.71 -20.77
C ARG A 305 -4.48 -13.28 -20.92
N LEU A 306 -5.05 -13.79 -19.82
CA LEU A 306 -6.39 -14.35 -19.83
C LEU A 306 -7.44 -13.28 -20.17
N GLU A 307 -7.34 -12.09 -19.58
CA GLU A 307 -8.22 -10.95 -19.87
C GLU A 307 -8.14 -10.52 -21.33
N SER A 308 -6.93 -10.40 -21.88
CA SER A 308 -6.72 -10.00 -23.28
C SER A 308 -7.27 -11.03 -24.27
N ALA A 309 -7.26 -12.32 -23.91
CA ALA A 309 -7.72 -13.40 -24.76
C ALA A 309 -9.25 -13.57 -24.73
N LEU A 310 -9.85 -13.53 -23.53
CA LEU A 310 -11.23 -13.98 -23.32
C LEU A 310 -12.23 -12.84 -23.09
N ARG A 311 -11.90 -11.84 -22.26
CA ARG A 311 -12.90 -10.87 -21.75
C ARG A 311 -13.65 -10.16 -22.88
N GLY A 312 -12.93 -9.72 -23.91
CA GLY A 312 -13.52 -9.01 -25.05
C GLY A 312 -14.39 -9.86 -25.99
N ARG A 313 -14.39 -11.19 -25.83
CA ARG A 313 -15.19 -12.13 -26.63
C ARG A 313 -16.50 -12.53 -25.95
N LEU A 314 -16.70 -12.11 -24.70
CA LEU A 314 -17.86 -12.48 -23.90
C LEU A 314 -19.04 -11.53 -24.15
N SER A 315 -20.25 -12.09 -24.14
CA SER A 315 -21.50 -11.32 -24.10
C SER A 315 -21.59 -10.47 -22.82
N ALA A 316 -22.55 -9.54 -22.75
CA ALA A 316 -22.76 -8.73 -21.54
C ALA A 316 -22.99 -9.59 -20.28
N GLY A 317 -23.77 -10.67 -20.39
CA GLY A 317 -23.97 -11.63 -19.30
C GLY A 317 -22.68 -12.39 -18.96
N GLY A 318 -21.92 -12.80 -19.99
CA GLY A 318 -20.62 -13.45 -19.81
C GLY A 318 -19.59 -12.55 -19.13
N GLN A 319 -19.59 -11.24 -19.39
CA GLN A 319 -18.70 -10.29 -18.72
C GLN A 319 -19.03 -10.12 -17.22
N LYS A 320 -20.31 -10.17 -16.84
CA LYS A 320 -20.70 -10.16 -15.42
C LYS A 320 -20.24 -11.44 -14.69
N ALA A 321 -20.43 -12.60 -15.32
CA ALA A 321 -19.94 -13.87 -14.76
C ALA A 321 -18.41 -13.87 -14.67
N TRP A 322 -17.73 -13.36 -15.69
CA TRP A 322 -16.29 -13.16 -15.70
C TRP A 322 -15.81 -12.30 -14.53
N ASP A 323 -16.47 -11.16 -14.28
CA ASP A 323 -16.10 -10.25 -13.19
C ASP A 323 -16.21 -10.91 -11.83
N TRP A 324 -17.28 -11.68 -11.60
CA TRP A 324 -17.44 -12.43 -10.35
C TRP A 324 -16.39 -13.53 -10.19
N VAL A 325 -16.13 -14.32 -11.24
CA VAL A 325 -15.11 -15.38 -11.22
C VAL A 325 -13.72 -14.79 -11.02
N HIS A 326 -13.37 -13.71 -11.71
CA HIS A 326 -12.08 -13.06 -11.56
C HIS A 326 -11.90 -12.46 -10.17
N TRP A 327 -12.92 -11.80 -9.64
CA TRP A 327 -12.91 -11.31 -8.27
C TRP A 327 -12.68 -12.45 -7.27
N PHE A 328 -13.39 -13.57 -7.44
CA PHE A 328 -13.24 -14.75 -6.58
C PHE A 328 -11.81 -15.30 -6.65
N LEU A 329 -11.27 -15.52 -7.85
CA LEU A 329 -9.90 -16.02 -8.05
C LEU A 329 -8.86 -15.06 -7.49
N LYS A 330 -9.04 -13.74 -7.66
CA LYS A 330 -8.20 -12.70 -7.05
C LYS A 330 -8.17 -12.86 -5.53
N MET A 331 -9.34 -12.95 -4.89
CA MET A 331 -9.43 -13.10 -3.44
C MET A 331 -8.75 -14.41 -2.98
N ARG A 332 -8.96 -15.53 -3.67
CA ARG A 332 -8.27 -16.81 -3.35
C ARG A 332 -6.76 -16.71 -3.52
N ALA A 333 -6.28 -16.00 -4.54
CA ALA A 333 -4.85 -15.76 -4.71
C ALA A 333 -4.27 -14.90 -3.57
N TYR A 334 -5.01 -13.89 -3.12
CA TYR A 334 -4.62 -13.07 -1.96
C TYR A 334 -4.62 -13.87 -0.67
N ASP A 335 -5.63 -14.70 -0.42
CA ASP A 335 -5.68 -15.59 0.74
C ASP A 335 -4.44 -16.50 0.77
N TYR A 336 -4.12 -17.11 -0.38
CA TYR A 336 -2.97 -18.01 -0.53
C TYR A 336 -1.62 -17.32 -0.32
N MET A 337 -1.43 -16.13 -0.90
CA MET A 337 -0.22 -15.32 -0.70
C MET A 337 -0.14 -14.79 0.74
N CYS A 338 -1.26 -14.48 1.37
CA CYS A 338 -1.28 -14.08 2.77
C CYS A 338 -0.70 -15.18 3.67
N MET A 339 -1.04 -16.46 3.43
CA MET A 339 -0.49 -17.57 4.21
C MET A 339 1.04 -17.58 4.22
N GLY A 340 1.70 -17.41 3.08
CA GLY A 340 3.16 -17.29 3.04
C GLY A 340 3.68 -16.05 3.79
N PHE A 341 2.95 -14.94 3.74
CA PHE A 341 3.35 -13.70 4.39
C PHE A 341 3.26 -13.82 5.92
N VAL A 342 2.21 -14.46 6.44
CA VAL A 342 1.99 -14.55 7.90
C VAL A 342 2.70 -15.73 8.55
N LEU A 343 3.03 -16.79 7.80
CA LEU A 343 3.75 -17.94 8.34
C LEU A 343 5.26 -17.70 8.51
N LEU A 344 5.82 -16.74 7.76
CA LEU A 344 7.22 -16.30 7.78
C LEU A 344 8.25 -17.35 7.34
N SER A 345 8.17 -18.57 7.85
CA SER A 345 9.12 -19.64 7.57
C SER A 345 8.86 -20.30 6.22
N TRP A 346 9.94 -20.74 5.57
CA TRP A 346 9.86 -21.56 4.35
C TRP A 346 9.14 -22.88 4.61
N ALA A 347 9.46 -23.55 5.73
CA ALA A 347 8.94 -24.87 6.05
C ALA A 347 7.43 -24.88 6.26
N ASP A 348 6.90 -23.95 7.07
CA ASP A 348 5.46 -23.86 7.35
C ASP A 348 4.69 -23.43 6.11
N THR A 349 5.23 -22.47 5.36
CA THR A 349 4.60 -22.00 4.11
C THR A 349 4.48 -23.13 3.10
N LEU A 350 5.58 -23.85 2.84
CA LEU A 350 5.56 -24.96 1.89
C LEU A 350 4.70 -26.12 2.39
N ARG A 351 4.72 -26.42 3.68
CA ARG A 351 3.88 -27.47 4.27
C ARG A 351 2.39 -27.13 4.05
N TYR A 352 1.99 -25.89 4.34
CA TYR A 352 0.62 -25.44 4.12
C TYR A 352 0.25 -25.49 2.64
N TRP A 353 1.08 -24.92 1.75
CA TRP A 353 0.83 -24.91 0.31
C TRP A 353 0.81 -26.30 -0.32
N ALA A 354 1.68 -27.21 0.11
CA ALA A 354 1.68 -28.61 -0.32
C ALA A 354 0.38 -29.32 0.09
N SER A 355 -0.15 -29.02 1.29
CA SER A 355 -1.40 -29.60 1.77
C SER A 355 -2.63 -29.23 0.93
N ILE A 356 -2.56 -28.09 0.23
CA ILE A 356 -3.55 -27.62 -0.74
C ILE A 356 -3.05 -27.73 -2.19
N TYR A 357 -2.04 -28.57 -2.42
CA TYR A 357 -1.51 -28.94 -3.73
C TYR A 357 -1.01 -27.76 -4.58
N PHE A 358 -0.50 -26.70 -3.96
CA PHE A 358 -0.03 -25.49 -4.66
C PHE A 358 -1.07 -24.94 -5.66
N CYS A 359 -2.36 -25.06 -5.33
CA CYS A 359 -3.46 -24.88 -6.28
C CYS A 359 -3.44 -23.53 -7.02
N ILE A 360 -3.08 -22.44 -6.33
CA ILE A 360 -3.02 -21.10 -6.95
C ILE A 360 -1.87 -20.99 -7.96
N HIS A 361 -0.70 -21.59 -7.70
CA HIS A 361 0.40 -21.60 -8.69
C HIS A 361 -0.01 -22.35 -9.95
N PHE A 362 -0.61 -23.54 -9.80
CA PHE A 362 -1.09 -24.31 -10.94
C PHE A 362 -2.22 -23.61 -11.70
N LEU A 363 -3.17 -23.00 -11.00
CA LEU A 363 -4.25 -22.22 -11.62
C LEU A 363 -3.69 -21.02 -12.39
N ALA A 364 -2.71 -20.30 -11.83
CA ALA A 364 -2.09 -19.17 -12.51
C ALA A 364 -1.31 -19.61 -13.76
N LEU A 365 -0.55 -20.71 -13.68
CA LEU A 365 0.16 -21.28 -14.83
C LEU A 365 -0.80 -21.77 -15.92
N ALA A 366 -1.90 -22.44 -15.54
CA ALA A 366 -2.93 -22.89 -16.47
C ALA A 366 -3.63 -21.71 -17.16
N ALA A 367 -4.01 -20.68 -16.40
CA ALA A 367 -4.60 -19.45 -16.92
C ALA A 367 -3.64 -18.72 -17.87
N LEU A 368 -2.35 -18.65 -17.53
CA LEU A 368 -1.32 -18.09 -18.38
C LEU A 368 -1.18 -18.89 -19.69
N GLY A 369 -1.09 -20.22 -19.61
CA GLY A 369 -1.01 -21.11 -20.76
C GLY A 369 -2.22 -21.00 -21.68
N LEU A 370 -3.44 -20.96 -21.11
CA LEU A 370 -4.68 -20.75 -21.86
C LEU A 370 -4.70 -19.40 -22.56
N GLY A 371 -4.33 -18.32 -21.86
CA GLY A 371 -4.24 -16.98 -22.43
C GLY A 371 -3.23 -16.87 -23.59
N LEU A 372 -2.12 -17.62 -23.51
CA LEU A 372 -1.14 -17.72 -24.58
C LEU A 372 -1.66 -18.54 -25.78
N ALA A 373 -2.28 -19.70 -25.53
CA ALA A 373 -2.82 -20.58 -26.56
C ALA A 373 -3.94 -19.91 -27.37
N LEU A 374 -4.77 -19.09 -26.73
CA LEU A 374 -5.86 -18.36 -27.37
C LEU A 374 -5.41 -17.09 -28.13
N GLY A 375 -4.09 -16.86 -28.24
CA GLY A 375 -3.52 -15.75 -29.01
C GLY A 375 -3.72 -14.39 -28.34
N GLY A 376 -3.79 -14.34 -27.00
CA GLY A 376 -3.85 -13.08 -26.24
C GLY A 376 -2.65 -12.20 -26.58
N GLY A 377 -2.86 -11.22 -27.46
CA GLY A 377 -1.85 -10.25 -27.87
C GLY A 377 -1.23 -9.54 -26.67
N SER A 378 0.06 -9.21 -26.75
CA SER A 378 0.73 -8.45 -25.70
C SER A 378 -0.02 -7.14 -25.43
N PRO A 379 -0.31 -6.78 -24.16
CA PRO A 379 -1.06 -5.57 -23.81
C PRO A 379 -0.40 -4.27 -24.30
N SER A 380 0.85 -4.33 -24.76
CA SER A 380 1.58 -3.20 -25.34
C SER A 380 1.04 -2.71 -26.69
N ARG A 381 0.24 -3.50 -27.44
CA ARG A 381 -0.09 -3.17 -28.85
C ARG A 381 -1.43 -2.46 -29.07
N ARG A 382 -2.23 -2.26 -28.03
CA ARG A 382 -3.61 -1.73 -28.16
C ARG A 382 -3.77 -0.22 -28.01
N LYS A 383 -2.68 0.56 -28.02
CA LYS A 383 -2.74 2.04 -27.96
C LYS A 383 -2.70 2.74 -29.32
N ALA A 384 -2.80 2.02 -30.44
CA ALA A 384 -2.70 2.57 -31.79
C ALA A 384 -3.96 2.37 -32.67
N ALA A 385 -5.13 2.08 -32.08
CA ALA A 385 -6.37 1.96 -32.85
C ALA A 385 -7.50 2.79 -32.22
N SER A 386 -7.88 3.83 -32.97
CA SER A 386 -9.13 4.60 -32.93
C SER A 386 -9.52 5.28 -31.60
N GLN A 387 -9.09 6.54 -31.43
CA GLN A 387 -10.01 7.55 -30.91
C GLN A 387 -10.80 8.12 -32.10
N PRO A 388 -12.15 8.16 -32.06
CA PRO A 388 -12.91 8.98 -32.99
C PRO A 388 -12.62 10.44 -32.68
N ALA A 389 -12.34 11.22 -33.73
CA ALA A 389 -12.14 12.65 -33.64
C ALA A 389 -13.36 13.33 -32.99
N SER A 390 -13.19 13.83 -31.76
CA SER A 390 -14.09 14.82 -31.17
C SER A 390 -13.54 16.21 -31.47
N LEU A 391 -14.37 17.00 -32.14
CA LEU A 391 -14.20 18.39 -32.55
C LEU A 391 -13.37 19.24 -31.56
N ALA A 392 -12.36 19.91 -32.11
CA ALA A 392 -11.60 20.95 -31.45
C ALA A 392 -12.46 22.22 -31.26
N PRO A 393 -12.33 22.96 -30.14
CA PRO A 393 -12.68 24.36 -30.13
C PRO A 393 -11.56 25.17 -30.77
N GLU A 394 -11.99 25.98 -31.71
CA GLU A 394 -11.30 26.92 -32.57
C GLU A 394 -10.34 27.86 -31.81
N LYS A 395 -9.15 28.05 -32.38
CA LYS A 395 -8.24 29.15 -32.03
C LYS A 395 -8.93 30.46 -32.42
N LEU A 396 -9.31 31.27 -31.44
CA LEU A 396 -9.48 32.71 -31.67
C LEU A 396 -8.17 33.41 -31.32
N ARG A 397 -7.53 33.86 -32.39
CA ARG A 397 -6.37 34.74 -32.42
C ARG A 397 -6.90 36.03 -33.01
N GLU A 398 -7.13 37.05 -32.20
CA GLU A 398 -7.22 38.44 -32.66
C GLU A 398 -6.42 39.32 -31.69
N GLU A 399 -5.39 39.91 -32.30
CA GLU A 399 -4.55 41.08 -31.96
C GLU A 399 -3.80 41.18 -30.62
#